data_AF-A0A9P8M4I2-F1
#
_entry.id   AF-A0A9P8M4I2-F1
#
_cell.length_a   1.000
_cell.length_b   1.000
_cell.length_c   1.000
_cell.angle_alpha   90.00
_cell.angle_beta   90.00
_cell.angle_gamma   90.00
#
_symmetry.space_group_name_H-M   'P 1'
#
loop_
_entity.id
_entity.type
_entity.pdbx_description
1 polymer ?
#
loop_
_entity_poly.entity_id
_entity_poly.type
_entity_poly.pdbx_seq_one_letter_code
_entity_poly.pdbx_strand_id
1 'polypeptide(L)'
;MSSAYDPSAYNRLPLLADAGRVFDLKHGDSLLEDFRMLFQQHKTDRTFGLVLNHRHFDMGPTERLVEYQGTLVPWENMIAGTKPSSWLISENDDCLPYEFYYSPKENEEDDSPNKPEYGEFVKSFNQILRQNDALGLFGLCRYPGDDFQGRVEITEGRANINLNPNDVQLAS
;
A
#
# COMPACT_ATOMS: atom_id res chain seq x y z
N MET A 1 -9.16 -2.36 -17.01
CA MET A 1 -9.82 -1.08 -16.70
C MET A 1 -9.40 -0.70 -15.29
N SER A 2 -9.00 0.55 -15.03
CA SER A 2 -8.68 0.98 -13.66
C SER A 2 -9.95 0.91 -12.81
N SER A 3 -9.93 0.17 -11.70
CA SER A 3 -11.03 0.16 -10.74
C SER A 3 -11.17 1.56 -10.15
N ALA A 4 -12.38 2.14 -10.23
CA ALA A 4 -12.65 3.46 -9.67
C ALA A 4 -12.28 3.52 -8.18
N TYR A 5 -11.70 4.63 -7.74
CA TYR A 5 -11.38 4.86 -6.33
C TYR A 5 -12.65 4.86 -5.47
N ASP A 6 -12.65 4.08 -4.39
CA ASP A 6 -13.69 4.05 -3.36
C ASP A 6 -13.14 4.65 -2.05
N PRO A 7 -13.49 5.88 -1.68
CA PRO A 7 -13.02 6.50 -0.43
C PRO A 7 -13.48 5.73 0.82
N SER A 8 -14.60 5.01 0.73
CA SER A 8 -15.05 4.19 1.85
C SER A 8 -14.17 2.96 2.07
N ALA A 9 -13.45 2.49 1.03
CA ALA A 9 -12.49 1.40 1.18
C ALA A 9 -11.31 1.79 2.08
N TYR A 10 -10.82 3.02 1.94
CA TYR A 10 -9.78 3.56 2.84
C TYR A 10 -10.26 3.63 4.29
N ASN A 11 -11.43 4.23 4.54
CA ASN A 11 -11.94 4.41 5.90
C ASN A 11 -12.33 3.09 6.59
N ARG A 12 -12.54 2.00 5.85
CA ARG A 12 -12.73 0.65 6.41
C ARG A 12 -11.44 0.03 6.94
N LEU A 13 -10.28 0.55 6.57
CA LEU A 13 -9.00 0.03 7.05
C LEU A 13 -8.83 0.28 8.56
N PRO A 14 -8.15 -0.63 9.27
CA PRO A 14 -7.79 -0.40 10.66
C PRO A 14 -6.77 0.74 10.77
N LEU A 15 -6.71 1.40 11.92
CA LEU A 15 -5.57 2.27 12.25
C LEU A 15 -4.29 1.42 12.35
N LEU A 16 -3.13 2.02 12.12
CA LEU A 16 -1.82 1.33 12.11
C LEU A 16 -1.61 0.43 13.34
N ALA A 17 -1.91 0.93 14.55
CA ALA A 17 -1.74 0.15 15.77
C ALA A 17 -2.64 -1.10 15.83
N ASP A 18 -3.88 -1.00 15.34
CA ASP A 18 -4.80 -2.13 15.25
C ASP A 18 -4.38 -3.12 14.16
N ALA A 19 -3.92 -2.61 13.02
CA ALA A 19 -3.37 -3.43 11.94
C ALA A 19 -2.18 -4.27 12.43
N GLY A 20 -1.26 -3.65 13.18
CA GLY A 20 -0.12 -4.32 13.80
C GLY A 20 -0.55 -5.40 14.80
N ARG A 21 -1.54 -5.11 15.65
CA ARG A 21 -2.09 -6.12 16.57
C ARG A 21 -2.71 -7.31 15.84
N VAL A 22 -3.40 -7.07 14.72
CA VAL A 22 -3.97 -8.15 13.89
C VAL A 22 -2.87 -8.93 13.19
N PHE A 23 -1.82 -8.26 12.71
CA PHE A 23 -0.64 -8.90 12.14
C PHE A 23 -0.01 -9.87 13.15
N ASP A 24 0.23 -9.44 14.38
CA ASP A 24 0.80 -10.28 15.44
C ASP A 24 -0.13 -11.47 15.77
N LEU A 25 -1.42 -11.21 15.91
CA LEU A 25 -2.42 -12.24 16.25
C LEU A 25 -2.54 -13.31 15.16
N LYS A 26 -2.38 -12.94 13.89
CA LYS A 26 -2.44 -13.85 12.75
C LYS A 26 -1.10 -14.45 12.35
N HIS A 27 -0.03 -14.18 13.12
CA HIS A 27 1.33 -14.60 12.76
C HIS A 27 1.72 -14.16 11.35
N GLY A 28 1.41 -12.90 10.99
CA GLY A 28 1.62 -12.39 9.64
C GLY A 28 3.07 -12.48 9.16
N ASP A 29 4.03 -12.52 10.08
CA ASP A 29 5.45 -12.73 9.82
C ASP A 29 5.74 -14.09 9.19
N SER A 30 4.94 -15.12 9.48
CA SER A 30 5.13 -16.44 8.90
C SER A 30 4.85 -16.50 7.39
N LEU A 31 4.15 -15.49 6.84
CA LEU A 31 3.78 -15.42 5.41
C LEU A 31 4.82 -14.67 4.56
N LEU A 32 5.78 -14.00 5.18
CA LEU A 32 6.71 -13.12 4.47
C LEU A 32 7.58 -13.89 3.48
N GLU A 33 7.99 -15.12 3.80
CA GLU A 33 8.78 -15.95 2.89
C GLU A 33 7.95 -16.40 1.67
N ASP A 34 6.68 -16.76 1.87
CA ASP A 34 5.78 -17.15 0.78
C ASP A 34 5.55 -15.98 -0.18
N PHE A 35 5.31 -14.78 0.34
CA PHE A 35 5.23 -13.58 -0.49
C PHE A 35 6.55 -13.29 -1.20
N ARG A 36 7.69 -13.39 -0.51
CA ARG A 36 9.00 -13.19 -1.15
C ARG A 36 9.20 -14.12 -2.33
N MET A 37 8.93 -15.41 -2.15
CA MET A 37 9.01 -16.42 -3.21
C MET A 37 8.06 -16.10 -4.36
N LEU A 38 6.82 -15.71 -4.06
CA LEU A 38 5.83 -15.35 -5.07
C LEU A 38 6.32 -14.17 -5.95
N PHE A 39 6.80 -13.09 -5.33
CA PHE A 39 7.26 -11.90 -6.06
C PHE A 39 8.44 -12.25 -6.98
N GLN A 40 9.38 -13.06 -6.49
CA GLN A 40 10.53 -13.52 -7.28
C GLN A 40 10.12 -14.44 -8.45
N GLN A 41 9.19 -15.38 -8.21
CA GLN A 41 8.70 -16.31 -9.24
C GLN A 41 8.01 -15.57 -10.39
N HIS A 42 7.24 -14.52 -10.08
CA HIS A 42 6.54 -13.70 -11.07
C HIS A 42 7.39 -12.52 -11.58
N LYS A 43 8.61 -12.32 -11.06
CA LYS A 43 9.51 -11.20 -11.40
C LYS A 43 8.89 -9.83 -11.15
N THR A 44 8.11 -9.72 -10.08
CA THR A 44 7.43 -8.50 -9.64
C THR A 44 8.09 -7.86 -8.42
N ASP A 45 9.20 -8.42 -7.94
CA ASP A 45 9.99 -7.98 -6.77
C ASP A 45 10.65 -6.61 -6.92
N ARG A 46 10.68 -6.06 -8.13
CA ARG A 46 11.11 -4.68 -8.45
C ARG A 46 9.98 -3.79 -8.99
N THR A 47 8.75 -4.29 -8.95
CA THR A 47 7.54 -3.59 -9.41
C THR A 47 6.65 -3.25 -8.22
N PHE A 48 6.43 -4.24 -7.35
CA PHE A 48 5.57 -4.13 -6.18
C PHE A 48 6.34 -4.38 -4.89
N GLY A 49 5.83 -3.80 -3.80
CA GLY A 49 6.14 -4.18 -2.43
C GLY A 49 4.92 -4.78 -1.73
N LEU A 50 5.16 -5.37 -0.57
CA LEU A 50 4.13 -5.83 0.36
C LEU A 50 3.84 -4.73 1.37
N VAL A 51 2.57 -4.42 1.62
CA VAL A 51 2.17 -3.44 2.64
C VAL A 51 1.20 -4.07 3.64
N LEU A 52 1.34 -3.70 4.91
CA LEU A 52 0.34 -3.95 5.93
C LEU A 52 -0.80 -2.93 5.72
N ASN A 53 -1.98 -3.39 5.35
CA ASN A 53 -3.10 -2.51 5.05
C ASN A 53 -3.58 -1.80 6.32
N HIS A 54 -3.49 -0.48 6.29
CA HIS A 54 -3.95 0.36 7.39
C HIS A 54 -4.29 1.76 6.87
N ARG A 55 -4.94 2.55 7.71
CA ARG A 55 -5.13 3.99 7.50
C ARG A 55 -4.44 4.78 8.60
N HIS A 56 -4.11 6.02 8.29
CA HIS A 56 -3.46 6.92 9.24
C HIS A 56 -4.48 7.76 10.02
N PHE A 57 -5.60 8.14 9.40
CA PHE A 57 -6.68 8.94 9.97
C PHE A 57 -7.99 8.72 9.19
N ASP A 58 -9.08 9.41 9.55
CA ASP A 58 -10.32 9.41 8.75
C ASP A 58 -10.22 10.42 7.60
N MET A 59 -10.64 10.01 6.41
CA MET A 59 -10.78 10.89 5.23
C MET A 59 -12.25 11.20 4.92
N GLY A 60 -12.47 12.36 4.31
CA GLY A 60 -13.73 12.78 3.74
C GLY A 60 -14.14 11.92 2.53
N PRO A 61 -15.40 12.04 2.08
CA PRO A 61 -15.99 11.16 1.06
C PRO A 61 -15.47 11.40 -0.36
N THR A 62 -14.61 12.40 -0.57
CA THR A 62 -14.05 12.80 -1.86
C THR A 62 -12.53 12.87 -1.85
N GLU A 63 -11.92 12.78 -0.67
CA GLU A 63 -10.49 12.93 -0.49
C GLU A 63 -9.75 11.67 -0.92
N ARG A 64 -8.49 11.85 -1.33
CA ARG A 64 -7.52 10.78 -1.55
C ARG A 64 -6.25 11.11 -0.80
N LEU A 65 -5.64 10.11 -0.17
CA LEU A 65 -4.37 10.30 0.50
C LEU A 65 -3.25 10.33 -0.54
N VAL A 66 -2.53 11.45 -0.65
CA VAL A 66 -1.48 11.65 -1.66
C VAL A 66 -0.14 11.93 -1.00
N GLU A 67 0.86 11.10 -1.30
CA GLU A 67 2.27 11.31 -0.97
C GLU A 67 2.92 12.34 -1.89
N TYR A 68 3.62 13.30 -1.28
CA TYR A 68 4.65 14.08 -1.94
C TYR A 68 5.84 14.31 -1.02
N GLN A 69 7.05 13.97 -1.49
CA GLN A 69 8.31 14.10 -0.74
C GLN A 69 8.24 13.53 0.70
N GLY A 70 7.68 12.32 0.84
CA GLY A 70 7.59 11.62 2.12
C GLY A 70 6.45 12.09 3.04
N THR A 71 5.64 13.08 2.64
CA THR A 71 4.46 13.51 3.42
C THR A 71 3.19 13.15 2.67
N LEU A 72 2.25 12.50 3.35
CA LEU A 72 0.94 12.14 2.84
C LEU A 72 -0.14 13.02 3.47
N VAL A 73 -0.94 13.66 2.62
CA VAL A 73 -2.06 14.52 3.04
C VAL A 73 -3.31 14.25 2.19
N PRO A 74 -4.52 14.47 2.72
CA PRO A 74 -5.74 14.30 1.95
C PRO A 74 -5.88 15.42 0.91
N TRP A 75 -6.10 15.03 -0.34
CA TRP A 75 -6.40 15.95 -1.44
C TRP A 75 -7.82 15.74 -1.94
N GLU A 76 -8.55 16.83 -2.13
CA GLU A 76 -9.90 16.83 -2.70
C GLU A 76 -9.90 16.73 -4.23
N ASN A 77 -8.89 17.32 -4.87
CA ASN A 77 -8.79 17.40 -6.31
C ASN A 77 -7.47 16.80 -6.78
N MET A 78 -7.56 15.81 -7.67
CA MET A 78 -6.37 15.21 -8.27
C MET A 78 -5.84 16.09 -9.39
N ILE A 79 -4.53 16.30 -9.40
CA ILE A 79 -3.83 16.97 -10.49
C ILE A 79 -3.13 15.96 -11.40
N ALA A 80 -2.80 16.38 -12.62
CA ALA A 80 -2.01 15.57 -13.54
C ALA A 80 -0.70 15.12 -12.88
N GLY A 81 -0.35 13.85 -12.98
CA GLY A 81 0.80 13.24 -12.29
C GLY A 81 0.46 12.57 -10.96
N THR A 82 -0.79 12.63 -10.49
CA THR A 82 -1.24 11.84 -9.34
C THR A 82 -1.53 10.40 -9.77
N LYS A 83 -0.87 9.43 -9.15
CA LYS A 83 -0.92 8.00 -9.51
C LYS A 83 -1.11 7.15 -8.27
N PRO A 84 -1.73 5.96 -8.35
CA PRO A 84 -1.86 5.08 -7.20
C PRO A 84 -0.51 4.59 -6.68
N SER A 85 -0.39 4.38 -5.37
CA SER A 85 0.81 3.84 -4.72
C SER A 85 0.54 2.59 -3.88
N SER A 86 -0.69 2.39 -3.41
CA SER A 86 -1.07 1.24 -2.57
C SER A 86 -2.43 0.71 -2.99
N TRP A 87 -2.58 -0.61 -3.00
CA TRP A 87 -3.78 -1.32 -3.43
C TRP A 87 -4.22 -2.39 -2.44
N LEU A 88 -5.52 -2.40 -2.14
CA LEU A 88 -6.20 -3.50 -1.45
C LEU A 88 -6.50 -4.61 -2.44
N ILE A 89 -6.39 -5.85 -2.01
CA ILE A 89 -6.83 -7.00 -2.80
C ILE A 89 -8.27 -7.33 -2.42
N SER A 90 -9.17 -7.23 -3.39
CA SER A 90 -10.58 -7.58 -3.18
C SER A 90 -10.79 -9.10 -3.18
N GLU A 91 -12.00 -9.53 -2.84
CA GLU A 91 -12.37 -10.93 -2.95
C GLU A 91 -12.32 -11.44 -4.41
N ASN A 92 -12.52 -10.59 -5.42
CA ASN A 92 -12.58 -11.02 -6.82
C ASN A 92 -11.26 -10.83 -7.57
N ASP A 93 -10.13 -10.84 -6.85
CA ASP A 93 -8.79 -10.56 -7.40
C ASP A 93 -8.59 -9.14 -7.96
N ASP A 94 -9.58 -8.25 -7.88
CA ASP A 94 -9.41 -6.84 -8.25
C ASP A 94 -8.53 -6.12 -7.22
N CYS A 95 -7.58 -5.31 -7.70
CA CYS A 95 -6.74 -4.46 -6.86
C CYS A 95 -7.29 -3.04 -6.78
N LEU A 96 -7.82 -2.66 -5.61
CA LEU A 96 -8.46 -1.37 -5.39
C LEU A 96 -7.45 -0.35 -4.85
N PRO A 97 -7.14 0.75 -5.56
CA PRO A 97 -6.20 1.74 -5.08
C PRO A 97 -6.77 2.47 -3.85
N TYR A 98 -5.97 2.68 -2.82
CA TYR A 98 -6.39 3.41 -1.61
C TYR A 98 -5.44 4.54 -1.19
N GLU A 99 -4.18 4.51 -1.65
CA GLU A 99 -3.22 5.60 -1.51
C GLU A 99 -2.63 5.97 -2.87
N PHE A 100 -2.12 7.19 -2.95
CA PHE A 100 -1.61 7.78 -4.17
C PHE A 100 -0.30 8.52 -3.89
N TYR A 101 0.44 8.81 -4.95
CA TYR A 101 1.60 9.70 -4.91
C TYR A 101 1.53 10.68 -6.06
N TYR A 102 2.18 11.83 -5.88
CA TYR A 102 2.36 12.83 -6.93
C TYR A 102 3.76 12.76 -7.50
N SER A 103 3.86 12.53 -8.82
CA SER A 103 5.11 12.66 -9.58
C SER A 103 4.87 13.57 -10.79
N PRO A 104 5.61 14.69 -10.93
CA PRO A 104 5.45 15.60 -12.07
C PRO A 104 5.99 15.01 -13.39
N LYS A 105 6.60 13.81 -13.37
CA LYS A 105 7.15 13.17 -14.57
C LYS A 105 6.02 12.51 -15.36
N GLU A 106 5.72 13.09 -16.52
CA GLU A 106 4.61 12.67 -17.40
C GLU A 106 4.80 11.25 -18.00
N ASN A 107 6.03 10.73 -18.08
CA ASN A 107 6.35 9.48 -18.79
C ASN A 107 6.63 8.27 -17.89
N GLU A 108 6.41 8.35 -16.57
CA GLU A 108 6.47 7.15 -15.74
C GLU A 108 5.19 6.33 -15.97
N GLU A 109 5.30 5.13 -16.55
CA GLU A 109 4.16 4.22 -16.66
C GLU A 109 3.59 3.92 -15.26
N ASP A 110 2.26 3.89 -15.16
CA ASP A 110 1.57 3.45 -13.94
C ASP A 110 1.63 1.93 -13.87
N ASP A 111 2.43 1.36 -12.97
CA ASP A 111 2.48 -0.09 -12.72
C ASP A 111 1.28 -0.54 -11.89
N SER A 112 0.08 -0.37 -12.42
CA SER A 112 -1.12 -0.89 -11.78
C SER A 112 -1.09 -2.42 -11.73
N PRO A 113 -1.34 -3.05 -10.57
CA PRO A 113 -1.43 -4.52 -10.48
C PRO A 113 -2.64 -5.11 -11.24
N ASN A 114 -3.60 -4.27 -11.67
CA ASN A 114 -4.72 -4.71 -12.52
C ASN A 114 -4.35 -4.85 -14.01
N LYS A 115 -3.10 -4.59 -14.41
CA LYS A 115 -2.69 -4.85 -15.79
C LYS A 115 -2.72 -6.35 -16.10
N PRO A 116 -3.12 -6.77 -17.32
CA PRO A 116 -3.25 -8.20 -17.66
C PRO A 116 -1.99 -9.04 -17.40
N GLU A 117 -0.80 -8.47 -17.60
CA GLU A 117 0.48 -9.15 -17.35
C GLU A 117 0.70 -9.56 -15.89
N TYR A 118 0.02 -8.91 -14.93
CA TYR A 118 0.12 -9.21 -13.50
C TYR A 118 -1.02 -10.11 -12.99
N GLY A 119 -1.97 -10.52 -13.85
CA GLY A 119 -3.16 -11.26 -13.42
C GLY A 119 -2.86 -12.55 -12.65
N GLU A 120 -1.92 -13.37 -13.13
CA GLU A 120 -1.53 -14.61 -12.43
C GLU A 120 -0.80 -14.34 -11.11
N PHE A 121 -0.03 -13.25 -11.03
CA PHE A 121 0.61 -12.81 -9.79
C PHE A 121 -0.43 -12.41 -8.75
N VAL A 122 -1.39 -11.56 -9.11
CA VAL A 122 -2.45 -11.08 -8.22
C VAL A 122 -3.33 -12.23 -7.73
N LYS A 123 -3.70 -13.15 -8.63
CA LYS A 123 -4.47 -14.34 -8.28
C LYS A 123 -3.73 -15.23 -7.27
N SER A 124 -2.44 -15.47 -7.50
CA SER A 124 -1.60 -16.27 -6.59
C SER A 124 -1.39 -15.56 -5.24
N PHE A 125 -1.24 -14.23 -5.25
CA PHE A 125 -1.19 -13.41 -4.05
C PHE A 125 -2.48 -13.55 -3.22
N ASN A 126 -3.64 -13.41 -3.85
CA ASN A 126 -4.94 -13.56 -3.18
C ASN A 126 -5.14 -14.99 -2.65
N GLN A 127 -4.63 -15.99 -3.36
CA GLN A 127 -4.65 -17.37 -2.88
C GLN A 127 -3.87 -17.53 -1.57
N ILE A 128 -2.66 -16.97 -1.46
CA ILE A 128 -1.88 -16.98 -0.19
C ILE A 128 -2.67 -16.31 0.92
N LEU A 129 -3.28 -15.14 0.66
CA LEU A 129 -4.10 -14.44 1.65
C LEU A 129 -5.26 -15.31 2.14
N ARG A 130 -6.01 -15.93 1.22
CA ARG A 130 -7.20 -16.72 1.56
C ARG A 130 -6.86 -18.00 2.31
N GLN A 131 -5.80 -18.69 1.90
CA GLN A 131 -5.37 -19.94 2.56
C GLN A 131 -4.93 -19.72 4.00
N ASN A 132 -4.47 -18.52 4.33
CA ASN A 132 -3.95 -18.15 5.65
C ASN A 132 -4.88 -17.20 6.43
N ASP A 133 -6.12 -17.01 5.99
CA ASP A 133 -7.07 -16.05 6.60
C ASP A 133 -6.48 -14.62 6.73
N ALA A 134 -5.61 -14.22 5.82
CA ALA A 134 -4.91 -12.93 5.82
C ALA A 134 -5.53 -11.91 4.85
N LEU A 135 -6.71 -12.20 4.28
CA LEU A 135 -7.39 -11.28 3.39
C LEU A 135 -7.69 -9.96 4.11
N GLY A 136 -7.35 -8.84 3.47
CA GLY A 136 -7.47 -7.50 4.05
C GLY A 136 -6.31 -7.11 4.97
N LEU A 137 -5.48 -8.05 5.44
CA LEU A 137 -4.30 -7.74 6.26
C LEU A 137 -3.16 -7.17 5.41
N PHE A 138 -2.84 -7.83 4.30
CA PHE A 138 -1.80 -7.37 3.37
C PHE A 138 -2.37 -6.84 2.07
N GLY A 139 -1.65 -5.91 1.48
CA GLY A 139 -1.90 -5.37 0.15
C GLY A 139 -0.61 -5.25 -0.65
N LEU A 140 -0.73 -4.63 -1.81
CA LEU A 140 0.41 -4.28 -2.65
C LEU A 140 0.71 -2.80 -2.52
N CYS A 141 1.98 -2.42 -2.55
CA CYS A 141 2.41 -1.04 -2.72
C CYS A 141 3.40 -0.92 -3.86
N ARG A 142 3.70 0.31 -4.29
CA ARG A 142 4.74 0.60 -5.27
C ARG A 142 6.09 0.16 -4.71
N TYR A 143 6.93 -0.46 -5.56
CA TYR A 143 8.30 -0.75 -5.18
C TYR A 143 9.03 0.53 -4.68
N PRO A 144 9.62 0.52 -3.47
CA PRO A 144 10.18 1.73 -2.88
C PRO A 144 11.56 2.12 -3.42
N GLY A 145 12.17 1.30 -4.28
CA GLY A 145 13.51 1.49 -4.81
C GLY A 145 14.57 0.63 -4.11
N ASP A 146 15.71 0.41 -4.77
CA ASP A 146 16.82 -0.41 -4.24
C ASP A 146 17.46 0.21 -2.99
N ASP A 147 17.46 1.55 -2.91
CA ASP A 147 18.06 2.30 -1.80
C ASP A 147 17.11 2.46 -0.61
N PHE A 148 16.02 1.68 -0.56
CA PHE A 148 15.05 1.74 0.52
C PHE A 148 15.61 1.16 1.82
N GLN A 149 15.79 2.03 2.82
CA GLN A 149 16.29 1.65 4.14
C GLN A 149 15.17 1.41 5.19
N GLY A 150 13.91 1.46 4.76
CA GLY A 150 12.76 1.53 5.66
C GLY A 150 12.24 2.96 5.84
N ARG A 151 11.11 3.08 6.53
CA ARG A 151 10.45 4.35 6.91
C ARG A 151 9.93 4.22 8.34
N VAL A 152 9.95 5.32 9.07
CA VAL A 152 9.22 5.45 10.34
C VAL A 152 8.04 6.39 10.10
N GLU A 153 6.83 5.86 10.23
CA GLU A 153 5.61 6.61 9.99
C GLU A 153 5.16 7.33 11.26
N ILE A 154 4.90 8.63 11.14
CA ILE A 154 4.28 9.44 12.20
C ILE A 154 3.07 10.16 11.63
N THR A 155 1.97 10.18 12.37
CA THR A 155 0.76 10.91 12.00
C THR A 155 0.55 12.09 12.93
N GLU A 156 0.57 13.31 12.38
CA GLU A 156 0.30 14.55 13.10
C GLU A 156 -0.93 15.24 12.47
N GLY A 157 -2.07 15.16 13.18
CA GLY A 157 -3.35 15.64 12.67
C GLY A 157 -3.79 14.89 11.40
N ARG A 158 -3.83 15.59 10.25
CA ARG A 158 -4.22 15.05 8.94
C ARG A 158 -3.04 14.92 7.98
N ALA A 159 -1.84 14.75 8.52
CA ALA A 159 -0.62 14.50 7.77
C ALA A 159 0.07 13.25 8.32
N ASN A 160 0.41 12.32 7.42
CA ASN A 160 1.34 11.24 7.74
C ASN A 160 2.72 11.57 7.14
N ILE A 161 3.77 11.35 7.91
CA ILE A 161 5.13 11.72 7.58
C ILE A 161 5.99 10.46 7.65
N ASN A 162 6.64 10.14 6.55
CA ASN A 162 7.63 9.08 6.45
C ASN A 162 9.02 9.63 6.77
N LEU A 163 9.46 9.43 8.00
CA LEU A 163 10.80 9.80 8.43
C LEU A 163 11.83 8.75 7.98
N ASN A 164 13.05 9.20 7.70
CA ASN A 164 14.18 8.30 7.56
C ASN A 164 14.44 7.63 8.92
N PRO A 165 14.60 6.30 9.00
CA PRO A 165 14.91 5.62 10.25
C PRO A 165 16.11 6.19 11.00
N ASN A 166 17.10 6.75 10.30
CA ASN A 166 18.29 7.36 10.92
C ASN A 166 18.02 8.74 11.56
N ASP A 167 16.92 9.40 11.20
CA ASP A 167 16.55 10.72 11.73
C ASP A 167 15.78 10.61 13.06
N VAL A 168 15.24 9.43 13.38
CA VAL A 168 14.45 9.20 14.58
C VAL A 168 15.37 8.85 15.73
N GLN A 169 15.58 9.80 16.63
CA GLN A 169 16.15 9.52 17.95
C GLN A 169 15.00 9.19 18.90
N LEU A 170 15.05 8.02 19.54
CA LEU A 170 14.15 7.71 20.64
C LEU A 170 14.38 8.76 21.74
N ALA A 171 13.34 9.51 22.09
CA ALA A 171 13.40 10.38 23.26
C ALA A 171 13.74 9.50 24.48
N SER A 172 14.83 9.86 25.16
CA SER A 172 15.29 9.19 26.39
C SER A 172 14.53 9.71 27.60
#